data_AF-A0A8S3YYI6-F1
#
_entry.id   AF-A0A8S3YYI6-F1
#
_cell.length_a   1.000
_cell.length_b   1.000
_cell.length_c   1.000
_cell.angle_alpha   90.00
_cell.angle_beta   90.00
_cell.angle_gamma   90.00
#
_symmetry.space_group_name_H-M   'P 1'
#
loop_
_entity.id
_entity.type
_entity.pdbx_description
1 polymer ?
#
loop_
_entity_poly.entity_id
_entity_poly.type
_entity_poly.pdbx_seq_one_letter_code
_entity_poly.pdbx_strand_id
1 'polypeptide(L)'
;MSNIRGEAGKGGNYSAQFFCQKCNLPLKLDSSFCSGEMETLRELFRELTEPLSTISDMEESIQIIRHEEFEEADDFRRIVVPRSGFEESNDFTLVDHLGPGSMDSMSIRSRVTGQLFDLMSGQSDIDHPLCEECTDHLLDSLDHQLKIVEDESKEYREFLDRLGYSEDVINEPELDEELRQLMQEEKMLQQELAQAERDRMKIAEAMAAEKEKAKKLDEEEEKYWQEFNDQSRVAIELEDEQKSVDNQLKYAQAQLDRLKKTNVFNATFHIWHDEEFGTINDFRLGRLPAKPVEWNEINAAWGQVVLLLVSL
;
A
#
# COMPACT_ATOMS: atom_id res chain seq x y z
N MET A 1 -66.08 -26.28 -23.83
CA MET A 1 -66.92 -26.78 -24.95
C MET A 1 -68.05 -25.80 -25.16
N SER A 2 -68.07 -25.09 -26.30
CA SER A 2 -69.26 -24.51 -26.94
C SER A 2 -68.82 -23.92 -28.28
N ASN A 3 -69.15 -24.61 -29.36
CA ASN A 3 -69.00 -24.13 -30.74
C ASN A 3 -69.97 -22.98 -31.01
N ILE A 4 -69.50 -21.92 -31.68
CA ILE A 4 -70.35 -21.10 -32.54
C ILE A 4 -69.63 -20.96 -33.88
N ARG A 5 -70.32 -21.41 -34.93
CA ARG A 5 -69.94 -21.36 -36.33
C ARG A 5 -70.80 -20.27 -36.98
N GLY A 6 -70.18 -19.32 -37.68
CA GLY A 6 -70.85 -18.30 -38.51
C GLY A 6 -69.80 -17.67 -39.43
N GLU A 7 -69.68 -18.22 -40.64
CA GLU A 7 -70.02 -17.58 -41.93
C GLU A 7 -68.89 -16.71 -42.50
N ALA A 8 -68.37 -17.18 -43.64
CA ALA A 8 -67.37 -16.50 -44.45
C ALA A 8 -68.02 -15.31 -45.17
N GLY A 9 -67.54 -14.10 -44.87
CA GLY A 9 -67.96 -12.88 -45.54
C GLY A 9 -66.88 -11.80 -45.47
N LYS A 10 -66.33 -11.48 -46.65
CA LYS A 10 -65.76 -10.19 -47.09
C LYS A 10 -64.65 -9.51 -46.26
N GLY A 11 -63.52 -9.28 -46.95
CA GLY A 11 -62.58 -8.19 -46.67
C GLY A 11 -61.75 -8.37 -45.41
N GLY A 12 -60.63 -9.07 -45.53
CA GLY A 12 -59.64 -9.18 -44.47
C GLY A 12 -58.96 -7.83 -44.21
N ASN A 13 -59.56 -7.01 -43.35
CA ASN A 13 -58.85 -5.94 -42.66
C ASN A 13 -58.26 -6.53 -41.38
N TYR A 14 -56.99 -6.91 -41.41
CA TYR A 14 -56.22 -7.24 -40.21
C TYR A 14 -56.01 -5.94 -39.42
N SER A 15 -56.89 -5.61 -38.49
CA SER A 15 -56.67 -4.50 -37.55
C SER A 15 -55.58 -4.91 -36.56
N ALA A 16 -54.46 -4.21 -36.52
CA ALA A 16 -53.45 -4.38 -35.48
C ALA A 16 -54.12 -4.23 -34.10
N GLN A 17 -54.02 -5.27 -33.27
CA GLN A 17 -54.67 -5.33 -31.97
C GLN A 17 -53.64 -4.91 -30.92
N PHE A 18 -53.81 -3.73 -30.35
CA PHE A 18 -52.93 -3.21 -29.30
C PHE A 18 -53.34 -3.80 -27.95
N PHE A 19 -52.37 -4.02 -27.07
CA PHE A 19 -52.61 -4.57 -25.73
C PHE A 19 -52.10 -3.57 -24.69
N CYS A 20 -52.81 -3.47 -23.57
CA CYS A 20 -52.32 -2.71 -22.43
C CYS A 20 -51.06 -3.40 -21.89
N GLN A 21 -49.95 -2.68 -21.75
CA GLN A 21 -48.69 -3.26 -21.27
C GLN A 21 -48.75 -3.69 -19.80
N LYS A 22 -49.71 -3.15 -19.02
CA LYS A 22 -49.86 -3.46 -17.60
C LYS A 22 -50.84 -4.61 -17.31
N CYS A 23 -51.95 -4.70 -18.03
CA CYS A 23 -52.98 -5.73 -17.79
C CYS A 23 -53.13 -6.75 -18.93
N ASN A 24 -52.44 -6.57 -20.06
CA ASN A 24 -52.50 -7.42 -21.26
C ASN A 24 -53.90 -7.58 -21.87
N LEU A 25 -54.85 -6.68 -21.54
CA LEU A 25 -56.16 -6.66 -22.19
C LEU A 25 -56.09 -5.96 -23.56
N PRO A 26 -56.89 -6.41 -24.54
CA PRO A 26 -56.93 -5.80 -25.86
C PRO A 26 -57.55 -4.41 -25.79
N LEU A 27 -56.82 -3.42 -26.30
CA LEU A 27 -57.22 -2.02 -26.37
C LEU A 27 -58.04 -1.75 -27.62
N LYS A 28 -59.13 -0.99 -27.46
CA LYS A 28 -59.87 -0.40 -28.57
C LYS A 28 -59.39 1.03 -28.73
N LEU A 29 -58.57 1.28 -29.75
CA LEU A 29 -58.21 2.65 -30.11
C LEU A 29 -59.46 3.37 -30.65
N ASP A 30 -59.57 4.66 -30.33
CA ASP A 30 -60.67 5.49 -30.84
C ASP A 30 -60.63 5.54 -32.38
N SER A 31 -61.82 5.63 -32.98
CA SER A 31 -62.06 5.79 -34.41
C SER A 31 -61.23 6.91 -35.06
N SER A 32 -60.86 7.92 -34.28
CA SER A 32 -59.99 9.05 -34.65
C SER A 32 -58.56 8.63 -35.03
N PHE A 33 -58.01 7.57 -34.43
CA PHE A 33 -56.73 6.96 -34.84
C PHE A 33 -56.87 6.15 -36.14
N CYS A 34 -58.11 5.74 -36.48
CA CYS A 34 -58.40 4.97 -37.67
C CYS A 34 -58.80 5.82 -38.88
N SER A 35 -59.34 7.02 -38.67
CA SER A 35 -59.92 7.91 -39.69
C SER A 35 -59.03 9.07 -40.14
N GLY A 36 -57.79 9.19 -39.63
CA GLY A 36 -56.87 10.26 -40.03
C GLY A 36 -56.50 10.23 -41.51
N GLU A 37 -56.57 11.39 -42.18
CA GLU A 37 -56.10 11.58 -43.55
C GLU A 37 -54.59 11.26 -43.67
N MET A 38 -54.18 10.63 -44.76
CA MET A 38 -52.83 10.05 -44.90
C MET A 38 -51.69 11.08 -44.84
N GLU A 39 -51.97 12.33 -45.23
CA GLU A 39 -51.02 13.44 -45.19
C GLU A 39 -50.69 13.88 -43.76
N THR A 40 -51.67 13.91 -42.86
CA THR A 40 -51.47 14.35 -41.47
C THR A 40 -50.67 13.34 -40.66
N LEU A 41 -50.84 12.04 -40.92
CA LEU A 41 -50.04 10.97 -40.30
C LEU A 41 -48.58 10.99 -40.75
N ARG A 42 -48.29 11.36 -42.00
CA ARG A 42 -46.91 11.53 -42.48
C ARG A 42 -46.25 12.78 -41.89
N GLU A 43 -46.99 13.87 -41.76
CA GLU A 43 -46.51 15.11 -41.15
C GLU A 43 -46.21 14.90 -39.66
N LEU A 44 -47.10 14.22 -38.93
CA LEU A 44 -46.87 13.80 -37.53
C LEU A 44 -45.65 12.88 -37.39
N PHE A 45 -45.44 11.90 -38.28
CA PHE A 45 -44.23 11.07 -38.26
C PHE A 45 -42.96 11.92 -38.45
N ARG A 46 -43.01 12.91 -39.35
CA ARG A 46 -41.88 13.81 -39.60
C ARG A 46 -41.58 14.66 -38.37
N GLU A 47 -42.59 15.21 -37.71
CA GLU A 47 -42.43 16.01 -36.49
C GLU A 47 -42.00 15.19 -35.27
N LEU A 48 -42.50 13.96 -35.10
CA LEU A 48 -42.13 13.04 -34.01
C LEU A 48 -40.71 12.47 -34.18
N THR A 49 -40.19 12.43 -35.41
CA THR A 49 -38.82 11.98 -35.72
C THR A 49 -37.83 13.16 -35.81
N GLU A 50 -38.30 14.41 -35.77
CA GLU A 50 -37.43 15.57 -35.68
C GLU A 50 -36.80 15.64 -34.28
N PRO A 51 -35.47 15.74 -34.16
CA PRO A 51 -34.82 15.84 -32.86
C PRO A 51 -35.24 17.16 -32.19
N LEU A 52 -35.73 17.09 -30.95
CA LEU A 52 -35.90 18.25 -30.05
C LEU A 52 -34.52 18.88 -29.79
N SER A 53 -34.01 19.67 -30.73
CA SER A 53 -32.72 20.35 -30.65
C SER A 53 -32.84 21.71 -29.97
N THR A 54 -33.65 21.85 -28.92
CA THR A 54 -33.84 23.13 -28.22
C THR A 54 -34.00 22.98 -26.70
N ILE A 55 -33.14 22.21 -26.03
CA ILE A 55 -32.83 22.41 -24.59
C ILE A 55 -31.35 22.05 -24.35
N SER A 56 -30.42 22.72 -25.05
CA SER A 56 -28.97 22.57 -24.83
C SER A 56 -28.30 23.84 -24.29
N ASP A 57 -29.05 24.92 -24.04
CA ASP A 57 -28.43 26.24 -23.82
C ASP A 57 -28.40 26.69 -22.33
N MET A 58 -28.56 25.78 -21.36
CA MET A 58 -28.53 26.18 -19.93
C MET A 58 -27.82 25.18 -19.00
N GLU A 59 -26.73 24.55 -19.42
CA GLU A 59 -25.83 23.82 -18.49
C GLU A 59 -24.35 24.15 -18.77
N GLU A 60 -24.01 25.43 -18.66
CA GLU A 60 -22.61 25.86 -18.57
C GLU A 60 -22.42 26.63 -17.25
N SER A 61 -22.39 25.91 -16.11
CA SER A 61 -21.66 26.35 -14.89
C SER A 61 -21.90 25.42 -13.69
N ILE A 62 -21.24 24.26 -13.66
CA ILE A 62 -20.82 23.66 -12.38
C ILE A 62 -19.43 23.03 -12.57
N GLN A 63 -18.38 23.77 -12.23
CA GLN A 63 -17.04 23.21 -12.01
C GLN A 63 -17.04 22.53 -10.63
N ILE A 64 -17.09 21.20 -10.61
CA ILE A 64 -16.83 20.41 -9.40
C ILE A 64 -15.34 20.12 -9.32
N ILE A 65 -14.75 20.63 -8.25
CA ILE A 65 -13.37 20.50 -7.79
C ILE A 65 -13.01 19.00 -7.71
N ARG A 66 -11.98 18.58 -8.47
CA ARG A 66 -11.33 17.28 -8.30
C ARG A 66 -10.44 17.33 -7.07
N HIS A 67 -10.80 16.60 -6.02
CA HIS A 67 -9.90 16.27 -4.92
C HIS A 67 -8.99 15.10 -5.32
N GLU A 68 -7.68 15.30 -5.16
CA GLU A 68 -6.65 14.27 -5.26
C GLU A 68 -6.61 13.46 -3.95
N GLU A 69 -6.69 12.13 -4.03
CA GLU A 69 -6.26 11.24 -2.95
C GLU A 69 -5.46 10.04 -3.47
N PHE A 70 -4.58 9.59 -2.58
CA PHE A 70 -3.38 8.78 -2.72
C PHE A 70 -3.56 7.33 -3.20
N GLU A 71 -2.48 6.80 -3.76
CA GLU A 71 -2.28 5.39 -4.10
C GLU A 71 -2.11 4.50 -2.86
N GLU A 72 -2.79 3.35 -2.84
CA GLU A 72 -2.25 2.10 -2.28
C GLU A 72 -2.88 0.87 -2.95
N ALA A 73 -2.04 -0.13 -3.21
CA ALA A 73 -2.32 -1.34 -3.98
C ALA A 73 -2.87 -2.48 -3.10
N ASP A 74 -3.93 -3.17 -3.52
CA ASP A 74 -3.87 -4.57 -3.99
C ASP A 74 -5.24 -5.10 -4.46
N ASP A 75 -5.17 -5.84 -5.57
CA ASP A 75 -6.05 -6.89 -6.11
C ASP A 75 -7.55 -6.98 -5.73
N PHE A 76 -8.43 -6.57 -6.66
CA PHE A 76 -9.54 -7.37 -7.22
C PHE A 76 -10.09 -6.67 -8.47
N ARG A 77 -9.61 -7.07 -9.66
CA ARG A 77 -10.20 -6.61 -10.93
C ARG A 77 -11.62 -7.20 -11.09
N ARG A 78 -12.64 -6.37 -10.92
CA ARG A 78 -13.91 -6.51 -11.65
C ARG A 78 -14.05 -5.33 -12.60
N ILE A 79 -13.63 -5.55 -13.84
CA ILE A 79 -14.04 -4.73 -14.97
C ILE A 79 -15.55 -4.97 -15.12
N VAL A 80 -16.36 -4.02 -14.68
CA VAL A 80 -17.77 -3.97 -15.08
C VAL A 80 -17.78 -3.41 -16.51
N VAL A 81 -17.66 -4.33 -17.46
CA VAL A 81 -18.04 -4.10 -18.85
C VAL A 81 -19.52 -3.68 -18.81
N PRO A 82 -19.97 -2.64 -19.55
CA PRO A 82 -21.39 -2.41 -19.73
C PRO A 82 -21.95 -3.70 -20.32
N ARG A 83 -22.83 -4.36 -19.56
CA ARG A 83 -23.46 -5.61 -19.96
C ARG A 83 -24.36 -5.30 -21.18
N SER A 84 -23.77 -5.30 -22.37
CA SER A 84 -24.46 -5.57 -23.61
C SER A 84 -24.84 -7.05 -23.57
N GLY A 85 -25.88 -7.34 -22.80
CA GLY A 85 -26.62 -8.59 -22.86
C GLY A 85 -27.71 -8.40 -23.89
N PHE A 86 -27.39 -8.69 -25.15
CA PHE A 86 -28.40 -9.08 -26.13
C PHE A 86 -28.95 -10.45 -25.68
N GLU A 87 -29.98 -10.45 -24.84
CA GLU A 87 -30.91 -11.57 -24.75
C GLU A 87 -32.15 -11.22 -25.57
N GLU A 88 -32.31 -11.98 -26.64
CA GLU A 88 -33.56 -12.33 -27.33
C GLU A 88 -34.83 -11.64 -26.82
N SER A 89 -35.12 -10.47 -27.38
CA SER A 89 -36.47 -9.91 -27.44
C SER A 89 -36.82 -9.63 -28.90
N ASN A 90 -37.27 -10.68 -29.57
CA ASN A 90 -37.98 -10.71 -30.86
C ASN A 90 -37.90 -9.44 -31.72
N ASP A 91 -36.73 -9.25 -32.33
CA ASP A 91 -36.54 -8.39 -33.49
C ASP A 91 -37.39 -8.96 -34.66
N PHE A 92 -38.60 -8.44 -34.82
CA PHE A 92 -39.47 -8.81 -35.92
C PHE A 92 -39.03 -8.07 -37.18
N THR A 93 -38.06 -8.66 -37.88
CA THR A 93 -37.64 -8.27 -39.23
C THR A 93 -38.70 -8.69 -40.25
N LEU A 94 -39.54 -7.74 -40.68
CA LEU A 94 -40.44 -7.96 -41.82
C LEU A 94 -39.63 -7.88 -43.12
N VAL A 95 -39.38 -9.04 -43.72
CA VAL A 95 -38.75 -9.20 -45.04
C VAL A 95 -39.66 -8.61 -46.12
N ASP A 96 -39.21 -7.51 -46.74
CA ASP A 96 -39.87 -6.80 -47.83
C ASP A 96 -39.63 -7.53 -49.18
N HIS A 97 -40.61 -8.32 -49.61
CA HIS A 97 -40.69 -8.80 -50.98
C HIS A 97 -42.12 -8.68 -51.54
N LEU A 98 -42.21 -7.84 -52.59
CA LEU A 98 -43.18 -7.79 -53.69
C LEU A 98 -44.37 -6.81 -53.59
N GLY A 99 -44.30 -5.76 -54.43
CA GLY A 99 -45.45 -5.23 -55.17
C GLY A 99 -45.98 -3.85 -54.75
N PRO A 100 -46.03 -2.84 -55.65
CA PRO A 100 -46.58 -1.53 -55.35
C PRO A 100 -48.10 -1.59 -55.44
N GLY A 101 -48.77 -1.55 -54.29
CA GLY A 101 -50.22 -1.43 -54.28
C GLY A 101 -50.84 -1.86 -52.96
N SER A 102 -51.30 -0.88 -52.18
CA SER A 102 -52.24 -1.04 -51.06
C SER A 102 -51.70 -1.52 -49.70
N MET A 103 -50.39 -1.63 -49.48
CA MET A 103 -49.81 -2.03 -48.17
C MET A 103 -49.16 -0.88 -47.39
N ASP A 104 -48.92 0.27 -48.02
CA ASP A 104 -48.19 1.40 -47.41
C ASP A 104 -48.98 2.13 -46.29
N SER A 105 -50.31 2.09 -46.34
CA SER A 105 -51.16 2.79 -45.38
C SER A 105 -51.15 2.14 -43.98
N MET A 106 -50.91 0.83 -43.88
CA MET A 106 -50.83 0.12 -42.61
C MET A 106 -49.43 0.22 -42.01
N SER A 107 -48.38 0.17 -42.85
CA SER A 107 -46.98 0.26 -42.42
C SER A 107 -46.66 1.63 -41.80
N ILE A 108 -47.06 2.74 -42.42
CA ILE A 108 -46.82 4.07 -41.87
C ILE A 108 -47.60 4.28 -40.57
N ARG A 109 -48.84 3.82 -40.49
CA ARG A 109 -49.67 3.93 -39.28
C ARG A 109 -49.06 3.17 -38.10
N SER A 110 -48.66 1.92 -38.30
CA SER A 110 -48.02 1.11 -37.26
C SER A 110 -46.70 1.71 -36.78
N ARG A 111 -45.93 2.36 -37.68
CA ARG A 111 -44.68 3.05 -37.33
C ARG A 111 -44.92 4.33 -36.52
N VAL A 112 -45.93 5.13 -36.89
CA VAL A 112 -46.33 6.33 -36.13
C VAL A 112 -46.81 5.97 -34.73
N THR A 113 -47.69 4.97 -34.61
CA THR A 113 -48.21 4.55 -33.31
C THR A 113 -47.12 3.93 -32.44
N GLY A 114 -46.18 3.17 -33.03
CA GLY A 114 -45.04 2.61 -32.31
C GLY A 114 -44.13 3.69 -31.74
N GLN A 115 -43.70 4.65 -32.57
CA GLN A 115 -42.87 5.77 -32.11
C GLN A 115 -43.56 6.63 -31.05
N LEU A 116 -44.88 6.83 -31.17
CA LEU A 116 -45.63 7.60 -30.18
C LEU A 116 -45.71 6.87 -28.83
N PHE A 117 -45.85 5.54 -28.84
CA PHE A 117 -45.78 4.74 -27.62
C PHE A 117 -44.36 4.68 -27.04
N ASP A 118 -43.33 4.60 -27.88
CA ASP A 118 -41.93 4.64 -27.44
C ASP A 118 -41.57 5.99 -26.79
N LEU A 119 -42.04 7.11 -27.37
CA LEU A 119 -41.82 8.44 -26.82
C LEU A 119 -42.51 8.63 -25.46
N MET A 120 -43.75 8.16 -25.32
CA MET A 120 -44.48 8.23 -24.05
C MET A 120 -43.89 7.29 -22.99
N SER A 121 -43.42 6.10 -23.39
CA SER A 121 -42.71 5.17 -22.51
C SER A 121 -41.34 5.71 -22.07
N GLY A 122 -40.71 6.58 -22.87
CA GLY A 122 -39.43 7.20 -22.52
C GLY A 122 -39.50 8.24 -21.39
N GLN A 123 -40.70 8.75 -21.05
CA GLN A 123 -40.89 9.76 -20.00
C GLN A 123 -41.51 9.20 -18.71
N SER A 124 -41.86 7.92 -18.68
CA SER A 124 -42.51 7.27 -17.55
C SER A 124 -41.93 5.87 -17.29
N ASP A 125 -41.85 5.44 -16.05
CA ASP A 125 -41.37 4.10 -15.68
C ASP A 125 -42.28 2.93 -16.16
N ILE A 126 -43.37 3.24 -16.88
CA ILE A 126 -44.34 2.25 -17.38
C ILE A 126 -44.46 2.36 -18.91
N ASP A 127 -44.28 1.22 -19.58
CA ASP A 127 -44.44 1.12 -21.02
C ASP A 127 -45.89 1.40 -21.44
N HIS A 128 -46.05 2.22 -22.48
CA HIS A 128 -47.31 2.57 -23.10
C HIS A 128 -47.56 1.67 -24.32
N PRO A 129 -48.82 1.34 -24.68
CA PRO A 129 -50.08 1.93 -24.23
C PRO A 129 -50.69 1.27 -22.98
N LEU A 130 -51.44 2.06 -22.22
CA LEU A 130 -52.22 1.62 -21.07
C LEU A 130 -53.73 1.72 -21.37
N CYS A 131 -54.55 0.85 -20.76
CA CYS A 131 -56.00 0.98 -20.78
C CYS A 131 -56.47 2.04 -19.80
N GLU A 132 -57.68 2.57 -19.99
CA GLU A 132 -58.31 3.58 -19.11
C GLU A 132 -58.14 3.24 -17.62
N GLU A 133 -58.52 2.03 -17.21
CA GLU A 133 -58.35 1.56 -15.82
C GLU A 133 -56.89 1.53 -15.33
N CYS A 134 -55.93 1.21 -16.21
CA CYS A 134 -54.50 1.19 -15.85
C CYS A 134 -53.88 2.58 -15.82
N THR A 135 -54.39 3.50 -16.65
CA THR A 135 -54.01 4.92 -16.65
C THR A 135 -54.56 5.60 -15.41
N ASP A 136 -55.81 5.33 -15.02
CA ASP A 136 -56.40 5.86 -13.78
C ASP A 136 -55.59 5.42 -12.56
N HIS A 137 -55.23 4.13 -12.48
CA HIS A 137 -54.36 3.63 -11.41
C HIS A 137 -52.94 4.23 -11.43
N LEU A 138 -52.43 4.60 -12.61
CA LEU A 138 -51.13 5.28 -12.72
C LEU A 138 -51.25 6.72 -12.22
N LEU A 139 -52.29 7.44 -12.62
CA LEU A 139 -52.58 8.79 -12.15
C LEU A 139 -52.76 8.84 -10.63
N ASP A 140 -53.53 7.91 -10.06
CA ASP A 140 -53.69 7.77 -8.60
C ASP A 140 -52.32 7.55 -7.90
N SER A 141 -51.45 6.74 -8.50
CA SER A 141 -50.12 6.47 -7.97
C SER A 141 -49.20 7.70 -8.05
N LEU A 142 -49.26 8.45 -9.15
CA LEU A 142 -48.50 9.68 -9.34
C LEU A 142 -48.99 10.79 -8.40
N ASP A 143 -50.30 10.94 -8.23
CA ASP A 143 -50.89 11.88 -7.27
C ASP A 143 -50.49 11.53 -5.84
N HIS A 144 -50.42 10.24 -5.50
CA HIS A 144 -49.92 9.81 -4.20
C HIS A 144 -48.43 10.15 -4.01
N GLN A 145 -47.60 9.92 -5.04
CA GLN A 145 -46.18 10.28 -5.01
C GLN A 145 -45.99 11.80 -4.90
N LEU A 146 -46.73 12.59 -5.66
CA LEU A 146 -46.71 14.06 -5.57
C LEU A 146 -47.08 14.53 -4.18
N LYS A 147 -48.11 13.93 -3.57
CA LYS A 147 -48.52 14.27 -2.21
C LYS A 147 -47.43 13.94 -1.19
N ILE A 148 -46.74 12.81 -1.32
CA ILE A 148 -45.60 12.46 -0.46
C ILE A 148 -44.50 13.51 -0.59
N VAL A 149 -44.10 13.86 -1.81
CA VAL A 149 -43.05 14.86 -2.07
C VAL A 149 -43.45 16.25 -1.57
N GLU A 150 -44.72 16.64 -1.73
CA GLU A 150 -45.24 17.89 -1.21
C GLU A 150 -45.21 17.93 0.31
N ASP A 151 -45.57 16.84 0.98
CA ASP A 151 -45.56 16.73 2.43
C ASP A 151 -44.11 16.71 2.96
N GLU A 152 -43.19 15.99 2.33
CA GLU A 152 -41.75 16.05 2.62
C GLU A 152 -41.19 17.47 2.44
N SER A 153 -41.54 18.15 1.35
CA SER A 153 -41.14 19.55 1.11
C SER A 153 -41.69 20.50 2.17
N LYS A 154 -42.92 20.28 2.65
CA LYS A 154 -43.48 21.05 3.77
C LYS A 154 -42.72 20.75 5.06
N GLU A 155 -42.43 19.48 5.35
CA GLU A 155 -41.63 19.10 6.52
C GLU A 155 -40.24 19.73 6.49
N TYR A 156 -39.53 19.70 5.35
CA TYR A 156 -38.23 20.37 5.21
C TYR A 156 -38.32 21.88 5.43
N ARG A 157 -39.36 22.54 4.89
CA ARG A 157 -39.59 23.97 5.14
C ARG A 157 -39.85 24.24 6.61
N GLU A 158 -40.69 23.45 7.26
CA GLU A 158 -40.93 23.57 8.70
C GLU A 158 -39.67 23.31 9.53
N PHE A 159 -38.79 22.39 9.12
CA PHE A 159 -37.51 22.17 9.77
C PHE A 159 -36.56 23.36 9.59
N LEU A 160 -36.51 23.96 8.40
CA LEU A 160 -35.73 25.18 8.15
C LEU A 160 -36.24 26.36 8.99
N ASP A 161 -37.56 26.53 9.06
CA ASP A 161 -38.21 27.55 9.89
C ASP A 161 -37.92 27.32 11.39
N ARG A 162 -38.00 26.07 11.87
CA ARG A 162 -37.65 25.70 13.26
C ARG A 162 -36.17 25.92 13.58
N LEU A 163 -35.29 25.73 12.60
CA LEU A 163 -33.85 26.00 12.74
C LEU A 163 -33.53 27.51 12.67
N GLY A 164 -34.53 28.37 12.42
CA GLY A 164 -34.36 29.81 12.35
C GLY A 164 -33.82 30.31 11.02
N TYR A 165 -33.76 29.47 9.98
CA TYR A 165 -33.41 29.86 8.62
C TYR A 165 -34.63 30.36 7.83
N SER A 166 -35.46 31.20 8.44
CA SER A 166 -36.40 32.01 7.68
C SER A 166 -35.61 33.13 6.99
N GLU A 167 -35.86 33.36 5.70
CA GLU A 167 -35.19 34.38 4.87
C GLU A 167 -35.20 35.80 5.47
N ASP A 168 -36.10 36.05 6.43
CA ASP A 168 -36.28 37.32 7.16
C ASP A 168 -35.40 37.47 8.42
N VAL A 169 -34.67 36.43 8.87
CA VAL A 169 -33.88 36.43 10.13
C VAL A 169 -32.36 36.34 9.87
N ILE A 170 -31.94 36.17 8.61
CA ILE A 170 -30.54 36.29 8.25
C ILE A 170 -30.16 37.77 8.37
N ASN A 171 -29.52 38.14 9.47
CA ASN A 171 -28.86 39.44 9.58
C ASN A 171 -27.69 39.45 8.60
N GLU A 172 -27.95 39.78 7.33
CA GLU A 172 -26.94 40.08 6.30
C GLU A 172 -25.74 40.88 6.84
N PRO A 173 -25.91 41.94 7.69
CA PRO A 173 -24.77 42.67 8.21
C PRO A 173 -23.93 41.89 9.25
N GLU A 174 -24.52 40.97 10.02
CA GLU A 174 -23.77 40.10 10.93
C GLU A 174 -22.98 39.05 10.15
N LEU A 175 -23.60 38.46 9.12
CA LEU A 175 -22.94 37.50 8.24
C LEU A 175 -21.79 38.14 7.44
N ASP A 176 -21.95 39.38 6.98
CA ASP A 176 -20.89 40.15 6.31
C ASP A 176 -19.73 40.49 7.25
N GLU A 177 -20.00 40.70 8.54
CA GLU A 177 -18.98 40.92 9.56
C GLU A 177 -18.23 39.63 9.87
N GLU A 178 -18.95 38.51 10.05
CA GLU A 178 -18.35 37.17 10.22
C GLU A 178 -17.49 36.79 9.01
N LEU A 179 -17.97 37.02 7.79
CA LEU A 179 -17.21 36.79 6.57
C LEU A 179 -15.93 37.63 6.55
N ARG A 180 -16.00 38.90 6.94
CA ARG A 180 -14.81 39.78 7.02
C ARG A 180 -13.83 39.31 8.08
N GLN A 181 -14.29 38.78 9.21
CA GLN A 181 -13.44 38.21 10.25
C GLN A 181 -12.75 36.94 9.74
N LEU A 182 -13.50 36.01 9.16
CA LEU A 182 -12.97 34.77 8.60
C LEU A 182 -11.96 35.02 7.48
N MET A 183 -12.20 36.00 6.59
CA MET A 183 -11.24 36.38 5.55
C MET A 183 -9.94 36.96 6.13
N GLN A 184 -10.00 37.70 7.24
CA GLN A 184 -8.81 38.20 7.92
C GLN A 184 -8.05 37.05 8.58
N GLU A 185 -8.74 36.15 9.27
CA GLU A 185 -8.16 34.96 9.87
C GLU A 185 -7.50 34.06 8.84
N GLU A 186 -8.16 33.79 7.71
CA GLU A 186 -7.59 33.02 6.60
C GLU A 186 -6.29 33.66 6.10
N LYS A 187 -6.28 34.98 5.90
CA LYS A 187 -5.08 35.69 5.46
C LYS A 187 -3.94 35.63 6.48
N MET A 188 -4.25 35.70 7.77
CA MET A 188 -3.25 35.54 8.83
C MET A 188 -2.68 34.12 8.86
N LEU A 189 -3.55 33.12 8.80
CA LEU A 189 -3.15 31.70 8.77
C LEU A 189 -2.32 31.37 7.53
N GLN A 190 -2.66 31.91 6.36
CA GLN A 190 -1.87 31.75 5.14
C GLN A 190 -0.46 32.35 5.29
N GLN A 191 -0.33 33.50 5.97
CA GLN A 191 0.99 34.10 6.24
C GLN A 191 1.81 33.27 7.24
N GLU A 192 1.18 32.76 8.30
CA GLU A 192 1.81 31.88 9.27
C GLU A 192 2.29 30.57 8.61
N LEU A 193 1.45 29.98 7.77
CA LEU A 193 1.80 28.77 7.01
C LEU A 193 2.98 29.03 6.07
N ALA A 194 2.96 30.13 5.31
CA ALA A 194 4.07 30.50 4.43
C ALA A 194 5.38 30.77 5.21
N GLN A 195 5.30 31.26 6.46
CA GLN A 195 6.46 31.42 7.33
C GLN A 195 6.97 30.06 7.82
N ALA A 196 6.07 29.19 8.29
CA ALA A 196 6.41 27.85 8.75
C ALA A 196 7.05 27.00 7.65
N GLU A 197 6.56 27.11 6.41
CA GLU A 197 7.16 26.43 5.26
C GLU A 197 8.57 26.93 4.96
N ARG A 198 8.79 28.25 5.00
CA ARG A 198 10.12 28.85 4.83
C ARG A 198 11.09 28.35 5.90
N ASP A 199 10.64 28.27 7.14
CA ASP A 199 11.48 27.79 8.24
C ASP A 199 11.72 26.28 8.13
N ARG A 200 10.74 25.50 7.68
CA ARG A 200 10.90 24.07 7.36
C ARG A 200 11.95 23.85 6.28
N MET A 201 11.97 24.67 5.23
CA MET A 201 12.99 24.60 4.17
C MET A 201 14.39 24.89 4.72
N LYS A 202 14.57 25.94 5.53
CA LYS A 202 15.86 26.26 6.16
C LYS A 202 16.37 25.14 7.06
N ILE A 203 15.47 24.54 7.86
CA ILE A 203 15.82 23.43 8.74
C ILE A 203 16.19 22.20 7.91
N ALA A 204 15.48 21.92 6.81
CA ALA A 204 15.80 20.81 5.92
C ALA A 204 17.18 20.97 5.27
N GLU A 205 17.52 22.18 4.82
CA GLU A 205 18.86 22.49 4.29
C GLU A 205 19.96 22.31 5.36
N ALA A 206 19.74 22.84 6.57
CA ALA A 206 20.67 22.67 7.69
C ALA A 206 20.86 21.19 8.06
N MET A 207 19.77 20.42 8.10
CA MET A 207 19.80 18.97 8.35
C MET A 207 20.56 18.21 7.25
N ALA A 208 20.39 18.60 5.99
CA ALA A 208 21.14 18.00 4.88
C ALA A 208 22.64 18.29 5.00
N ALA A 209 23.01 19.53 5.33
CA ALA A 209 24.40 19.91 5.55
C ALA A 209 25.04 19.17 6.73
N GLU A 210 24.33 19.01 7.85
CA GLU A 210 24.83 18.24 8.99
C GLU A 210 24.92 16.74 8.71
N LYS A 211 23.98 16.15 7.95
CA LYS A 211 24.09 14.76 7.51
C LYS A 211 25.33 14.52 6.65
N GLU A 212 25.67 15.47 5.79
CA GLU A 212 26.89 15.37 4.97
C GLU A 212 28.17 15.49 5.81
N LYS A 213 28.18 16.34 6.83
CA LYS A 213 29.29 16.41 7.79
C LYS A 213 29.41 15.13 8.60
N ALA A 214 28.29 14.56 9.07
CA ALA A 214 28.28 13.29 9.79
C ALA A 214 28.89 12.16 8.97
N LYS A 215 28.49 12.01 7.69
CA LYS A 215 29.08 11.01 6.80
C LYS A 215 30.60 11.17 6.65
N LYS A 216 31.09 12.39 6.51
CA LYS A 216 32.54 12.65 6.42
C LYS A 216 33.27 12.27 7.71
N LEU A 217 32.66 12.55 8.86
CA LEU A 217 33.20 12.12 10.15
C LEU A 217 33.20 10.59 10.29
N ASP A 218 32.15 9.90 9.83
CA ASP A 218 32.10 8.43 9.84
C ASP A 218 33.23 7.82 8.99
N GLU A 219 33.49 8.38 7.80
CA GLU A 219 34.59 7.96 6.93
C GLU A 219 35.97 8.23 7.56
N GLU A 220 36.12 9.33 8.29
CA GLU A 220 37.34 9.63 9.05
C GLU A 220 37.50 8.68 10.24
N GLU A 221 36.42 8.38 10.96
CA GLU A 221 36.41 7.43 12.07
C GLU A 221 36.81 6.03 11.59
N GLU A 222 36.30 5.57 10.46
CA GLU A 222 36.67 4.27 9.88
C GLU A 222 38.17 4.21 9.57
N LYS A 223 38.76 5.27 9.02
CA LYS A 223 40.21 5.36 8.78
C LYS A 223 40.98 5.31 10.09
N TYR A 224 40.55 6.06 11.11
CA TYR A 224 41.18 6.02 12.43
C TYR A 224 41.09 4.63 13.06
N TRP A 225 39.97 3.92 12.90
CA TRP A 225 39.84 2.54 13.36
C TRP A 225 40.78 1.58 12.65
N GLN A 226 40.96 1.74 11.34
CA GLN A 226 41.94 0.94 10.58
C GLN A 226 43.36 1.19 11.09
N GLU A 227 43.75 2.46 11.24
CA GLU A 227 45.07 2.83 11.78
C GLU A 227 45.27 2.29 13.21
N PHE A 228 44.26 2.40 14.06
CA PHE A 228 44.30 1.87 15.43
C PHE A 228 44.46 0.35 15.44
N ASN A 229 43.75 -0.36 14.57
CA ASN A 229 43.85 -1.82 14.45
C ASN A 229 45.24 -2.24 13.95
N ASP A 230 45.81 -1.51 12.99
CA ASP A 230 47.17 -1.76 12.50
C ASP A 230 48.22 -1.52 13.59
N GLN A 231 48.10 -0.42 14.34
CA GLN A 231 48.97 -0.14 15.48
C GLN A 231 48.83 -1.20 16.59
N SER A 232 47.60 -1.64 16.86
CA SER A 232 47.33 -2.69 17.85
C SER A 232 47.96 -4.01 17.43
N ARG A 233 47.92 -4.38 16.14
CA ARG A 233 48.62 -5.56 15.61
C ARG A 233 50.12 -5.47 15.86
N VAL A 234 50.73 -4.35 15.50
CA VAL A 234 52.17 -4.12 15.70
C VAL A 234 52.54 -4.17 17.19
N ALA A 235 51.70 -3.59 18.06
CA ALA A 235 51.93 -3.64 19.51
C ALA A 235 51.94 -5.07 20.05
N ILE A 236 51.01 -5.93 19.60
CA ILE A 236 50.96 -7.35 19.97
C ILE A 236 52.20 -8.09 19.46
N GLU A 237 52.61 -7.86 18.22
CA GLU A 237 53.83 -8.46 17.65
C GLU A 237 55.07 -8.10 18.47
N LEU A 238 55.23 -6.82 18.83
CA LEU A 238 56.33 -6.36 19.67
C LEU A 238 56.28 -6.93 21.09
N GLU A 239 55.10 -7.12 21.66
CA GLU A 239 54.92 -7.74 22.96
C GLU A 239 55.35 -9.22 22.94
N ASP A 240 55.03 -9.95 21.87
CA ASP A 240 55.45 -11.34 21.69
C ASP A 240 56.96 -11.46 21.46
N GLU A 241 57.56 -10.54 20.69
CA GLU A 241 59.01 -10.43 20.56
C GLU A 241 59.68 -10.16 21.91
N GLN A 242 59.14 -9.22 22.69
CA GLN A 242 59.65 -8.91 24.02
C GLN A 242 59.59 -10.15 24.93
N LYS A 243 58.47 -10.87 24.96
CA LYS A 243 58.34 -12.12 25.74
C LYS A 243 59.36 -13.17 25.32
N SER A 244 59.63 -13.28 24.02
CA SER A 244 60.65 -14.19 23.48
C SER A 244 62.05 -13.83 23.97
N VAL A 245 62.44 -12.55 23.87
CA VAL A 245 63.74 -12.06 24.36
C VAL A 245 63.86 -12.24 25.87
N ASP A 246 62.82 -11.93 26.63
CA ASP A 246 62.80 -12.13 28.09
C ASP A 246 63.01 -13.59 28.47
N ASN A 247 62.43 -14.53 27.70
CA ASN A 247 62.65 -15.95 27.92
C ASN A 247 64.11 -16.37 27.63
N GLN A 248 64.70 -15.86 26.55
CA GLN A 248 66.11 -16.09 26.23
C GLN A 248 67.03 -15.54 27.32
N LEU A 249 66.72 -14.35 27.83
CA LEU A 249 67.44 -13.72 28.92
C LEU A 249 67.35 -14.55 30.21
N LYS A 250 66.15 -15.02 30.57
CA LYS A 250 65.96 -15.92 31.72
C LYS A 250 66.76 -17.22 31.57
N TYR A 251 66.77 -17.82 30.39
CA TYR A 251 67.57 -19.01 30.11
C TYR A 251 69.08 -18.74 30.24
N ALA A 252 69.57 -17.65 29.66
CA ALA A 252 70.97 -17.25 29.77
C ALA A 252 71.38 -16.96 31.21
N GLN A 253 70.53 -16.28 31.98
CA GLN A 253 70.73 -16.04 33.42
C GLN A 253 70.81 -17.35 34.20
N ALA A 254 69.89 -18.29 33.97
CA ALA A 254 69.91 -19.59 34.62
C ALA A 254 71.19 -20.37 34.29
N GLN A 255 71.67 -20.29 33.05
CA GLN A 255 72.92 -20.93 32.64
C GLN A 255 74.15 -20.25 33.27
N LEU A 256 74.17 -18.91 33.37
CA LEU A 256 75.21 -18.19 34.08
C LEU A 256 75.23 -18.54 35.57
N ASP A 257 74.06 -18.66 36.20
CA ASP A 257 73.95 -19.07 37.60
C ASP A 257 74.43 -20.50 37.80
N ARG A 258 74.12 -21.40 36.84
CA ARG A 258 74.69 -22.75 36.82
C ARG A 258 76.21 -22.71 36.72
N LEU A 259 76.77 -21.94 35.79
CA LEU A 259 78.22 -21.81 35.60
C LEU A 259 78.93 -21.21 36.82
N LYS A 260 78.31 -20.21 37.47
CA LYS A 260 78.81 -19.64 38.74
C LYS A 260 78.80 -20.65 39.88
N LYS A 261 77.76 -21.50 39.95
CA LYS A 261 77.66 -22.56 40.97
C LYS A 261 78.61 -23.72 40.69
N THR A 262 78.91 -24.01 39.43
CA THR A 262 79.90 -25.03 39.05
C THR A 262 81.31 -24.49 39.24
N ASN A 263 81.80 -24.48 40.47
CA ASN A 263 83.22 -24.34 40.72
C ASN A 263 83.91 -25.64 40.27
N VAL A 264 84.82 -25.53 39.30
CA VAL A 264 85.54 -26.67 38.71
C VAL A 264 86.22 -27.48 39.81
N PHE A 265 86.79 -26.84 40.83
CA PHE A 265 87.46 -27.53 41.94
C PHE A 265 86.50 -28.38 42.79
N ASN A 266 85.28 -27.90 43.04
CA ASN A 266 84.27 -28.67 43.79
C ASN A 266 83.65 -29.80 42.93
N ALA A 267 83.63 -29.64 41.60
CA ALA A 267 83.17 -30.67 40.68
C ALA A 267 84.21 -31.78 40.46
N THR A 268 85.51 -31.45 40.48
CA THR A 268 86.60 -32.42 40.28
C THR A 268 87.06 -33.08 41.57
N PHE A 269 86.95 -32.40 42.71
CA PHE A 269 87.34 -32.90 44.03
C PHE A 269 86.23 -32.61 45.05
N HIS A 270 85.25 -33.51 45.11
CA HIS A 270 84.10 -33.41 46.00
C HIS A 270 84.48 -33.83 47.42
N ILE A 271 84.87 -32.87 48.28
CA ILE A 271 85.25 -33.14 49.67
C ILE A 271 84.03 -33.04 50.60
N TRP A 272 83.59 -34.16 51.17
CA TRP A 272 82.43 -34.25 52.08
C TRP A 272 82.73 -35.08 53.30
N HIS A 273 81.87 -35.03 54.32
CA HIS A 273 81.94 -35.93 55.47
C HIS A 273 80.86 -37.03 55.36
N ASP A 274 81.21 -38.26 55.70
CA ASP A 274 80.28 -39.38 55.89
C ASP A 274 80.38 -39.78 57.36
N GLU A 275 79.53 -39.18 58.20
CA GLU A 275 79.37 -39.28 59.68
C GLU A 275 80.66 -39.29 60.55
N GLU A 276 81.59 -40.21 60.29
CA GLU A 276 82.86 -40.42 61.00
C GLU A 276 84.11 -40.29 60.10
N PHE A 277 83.97 -40.20 58.77
CA PHE A 277 85.09 -40.09 57.82
C PHE A 277 84.99 -38.85 56.94
N GLY A 278 86.13 -38.26 56.59
CA GLY A 278 86.23 -37.38 55.43
C GLY A 278 86.25 -38.21 54.15
N THR A 279 85.59 -37.76 53.10
CA THR A 279 85.54 -38.40 51.79
C THR A 279 85.93 -37.41 50.71
N ILE A 280 86.65 -37.87 49.68
CA ILE A 280 86.94 -37.10 48.47
C ILE A 280 86.51 -37.93 47.27
N ASN A 281 85.60 -37.41 46.44
CA ASN A 281 84.98 -38.13 45.31
C ASN A 281 84.54 -39.56 45.71
N ASP A 282 83.83 -39.66 46.84
CA ASP A 282 83.33 -40.90 47.44
C ASP A 282 84.40 -41.87 48.01
N PHE A 283 85.70 -41.52 48.00
CA PHE A 283 86.76 -42.31 48.64
C PHE A 283 86.96 -41.92 50.10
N ARG A 284 86.96 -42.88 51.04
CA ARG A 284 87.09 -42.61 52.49
C ARG A 284 88.53 -42.39 52.93
N LEU A 285 88.76 -41.26 53.62
CA LEU A 285 90.01 -40.90 54.28
C LEU A 285 89.93 -41.27 55.76
N GLY A 286 90.43 -42.46 56.09
CA GLY A 286 90.65 -42.85 57.48
C GLY A 286 90.28 -44.30 57.75
N ARG A 287 90.60 -44.74 58.97
CA ARG A 287 90.29 -46.07 59.46
C ARG A 287 89.83 -45.95 60.91
N LEU A 288 88.57 -46.29 61.18
CA LEU A 288 88.09 -46.51 62.53
C LEU A 288 88.12 -48.00 62.86
N PRO A 289 88.28 -48.37 64.15
CA PRO A 289 88.23 -49.77 64.58
C PRO A 289 86.85 -50.42 64.35
N ALA A 290 85.77 -49.61 64.22
CA ALA A 290 84.41 -50.09 63.98
C ALA A 290 84.11 -50.41 62.50
N LYS A 291 84.79 -49.76 61.54
CA LYS A 291 84.57 -49.94 60.10
C LYS A 291 85.92 -49.89 59.34
N PRO A 292 86.50 -51.05 58.98
CA PRO A 292 87.75 -51.06 58.22
C PRO A 292 87.51 -50.64 56.77
N VAL A 293 88.40 -49.80 56.25
CA VAL A 293 88.43 -49.35 54.85
C VAL A 293 89.66 -49.97 54.17
N GLU A 294 89.52 -50.37 52.90
CA GLU A 294 90.59 -51.00 52.11
C GLU A 294 91.77 -50.06 51.86
N TRP A 295 92.99 -50.59 51.87
CA TRP A 295 94.20 -49.76 51.71
C TRP A 295 94.29 -49.11 50.31
N ASN A 296 93.72 -49.77 49.30
CA ASN A 296 93.63 -49.22 47.95
C ASN A 296 92.72 -47.99 47.87
N GLU A 297 91.63 -47.96 48.66
CA GLU A 297 90.70 -46.83 48.73
C GLU A 297 91.36 -45.63 49.39
N ILE A 298 92.09 -45.87 50.50
CA ILE A 298 92.85 -44.84 51.21
C ILE A 298 93.96 -44.27 50.30
N ASN A 299 94.71 -45.14 49.61
CA ASN A 299 95.77 -44.70 48.70
C ASN A 299 95.22 -43.90 47.51
N ALA A 300 94.07 -44.31 46.95
CA ALA A 300 93.38 -43.55 45.91
C ALA A 300 92.93 -42.17 46.41
N ALA A 301 92.38 -42.09 47.63
CA ALA A 301 91.99 -40.83 48.25
C ALA A 301 93.21 -39.90 48.45
N TRP A 302 94.34 -40.40 48.95
CA TRP A 302 95.57 -39.62 49.07
C TRP A 302 96.12 -39.18 47.71
N GLY A 303 96.04 -40.02 46.69
CA GLY A 303 96.38 -39.66 45.32
C GLY A 303 95.56 -38.48 44.80
N GLN A 304 94.25 -38.46 45.10
CA GLN A 304 93.38 -37.33 44.76
C GLN A 304 93.69 -36.06 45.57
N VAL A 305 94.06 -36.18 46.85
CA VAL A 305 94.53 -35.04 47.67
C VAL A 305 95.80 -34.42 47.07
N VAL A 306 96.76 -35.25 46.67
CA VAL A 306 98.00 -34.78 46.03
C VAL A 306 97.68 -34.11 44.69
N LEU A 307 96.78 -34.69 43.88
CA LEU A 307 96.36 -34.09 42.62
C LEU A 307 95.70 -32.71 42.83
N LEU A 308 94.85 -32.58 43.84
CA LEU A 308 94.24 -31.31 44.23
C LEU A 308 95.31 -30.28 44.60
N LEU A 309 96.30 -30.67 45.42
CA LEU A 309 97.36 -29.78 45.87
C LEU A 309 98.29 -29.33 44.73
N VAL A 310 98.50 -30.20 43.73
CA VAL A 310 99.27 -29.86 42.52
C VAL A 310 98.47 -28.97 41.55
N SER A 311 97.14 -29.08 41.57
CA SER A 311 96.24 -28.31 40.69
C SER A 311 95.84 -26.94 41.22
N LEU A 312 96.13 -26.65 42.50
CA LEU A 312 95.96 -25.36 43.17
C LEU A 312 97.08 -24.39 42.81
#